data_AF-A0A6A1UUJ3-F1
#
_entry.id   AF-A0A6A1UUJ3-F1
#
_cell.length_a   1.000
_cell.length_b   1.000
_cell.length_c   1.000
_cell.angle_alpha   90.00
_cell.angle_beta   90.00
_cell.angle_gamma   90.00
#
_symmetry.space_group_name_H-M   'P 1'
#
loop_
_entity.id
_entity.type
_entity.pdbx_description
1 polymer ?
#
loop_
_entity_poly.entity_id
_entity_poly.type
_entity_poly.pdbx_seq_one_letter_code
_entity_poly.pdbx_strand_id
1 'polypeptide(L)'
;MVKFLDENQDVLEALRKEQLHMAKKTAPKPYLSLEDLAEMPYASKVVKEALRMASVVPWFPRQALQDCEIEGFKIKRGWNVNINAKSIHLDPMVYNDPNQFNPTRYDVGLSLHGNLILFSLG
;
A
#
# COMPACT_ATOMS: atom_id res chain seq x y z
N MET A 1 -6.36 5.57 7.95
CA MET A 1 -7.10 6.18 6.81
C MET A 1 -7.77 7.47 7.22
N VAL A 2 -8.70 7.49 8.20
CA VAL A 2 -9.36 8.73 8.67
C VAL A 2 -8.35 9.82 9.04
N LYS A 3 -7.34 9.50 9.86
CA LYS A 3 -6.24 10.41 10.19
C LYS A 3 -5.58 11.03 8.95
N PHE A 4 -5.19 10.21 7.96
CA PHE A 4 -4.50 10.69 6.77
C PHE A 4 -5.39 11.59 5.91
N LEU A 5 -6.69 11.34 5.85
CA LEU A 5 -7.63 12.19 5.12
C LEU A 5 -7.91 13.51 5.85
N ASP A 6 -7.94 13.48 7.19
CA ASP A 6 -8.08 14.68 8.02
C ASP A 6 -6.87 15.63 7.86
N GLU A 7 -5.67 15.04 7.81
CA GLU A 7 -4.42 15.79 7.63
C GLU A 7 -4.16 16.24 6.17
N ASN A 8 -4.88 15.69 5.17
CA ASN A 8 -4.68 15.98 3.74
C ASN A 8 -6.03 16.27 3.05
N GLN A 9 -6.52 17.51 3.19
CA GLN A 9 -7.85 17.91 2.73
C GLN A 9 -8.01 17.87 1.20
N ASP A 10 -6.94 18.14 0.45
CA ASP A 10 -6.89 18.03 -1.01
C ASP A 10 -7.19 16.59 -1.47
N VAL A 11 -6.62 15.59 -0.76
CA VAL A 11 -6.89 14.18 -1.01
C VAL A 11 -8.33 13.82 -0.67
N LEU A 12 -8.85 14.33 0.45
CA LEU A 12 -10.25 14.11 0.84
C LEU A 12 -11.23 14.70 -0.19
N GLU A 13 -10.95 15.89 -0.71
CA GLU A 13 -11.77 16.54 -1.74
C GLU A 13 -11.74 15.76 -3.06
N ALA A 14 -10.57 15.32 -3.50
CA ALA A 14 -10.43 14.48 -4.69
C ALA A 14 -11.18 13.15 -4.55
N LEU A 15 -11.08 12.50 -3.38
CA LEU A 15 -11.80 11.26 -3.09
C LEU A 15 -13.32 11.49 -3.06
N ARG A 16 -13.79 12.55 -2.41
CA ARG A 16 -15.23 12.90 -2.40
C ARG A 16 -15.74 13.17 -3.80
N LYS A 17 -14.97 13.85 -4.65
CA LYS A 17 -15.35 14.12 -6.04
C LYS A 17 -15.56 12.83 -6.82
N GLU A 18 -14.67 11.85 -6.68
CA GLU A 18 -14.82 10.52 -7.27
C GLU A 18 -16.06 9.79 -6.72
N GLN A 19 -16.24 9.77 -5.40
CA GLN A 19 -17.40 9.11 -4.76
C GLN A 19 -18.73 9.73 -5.17
N LEU A 20 -18.83 11.06 -5.26
CA LEU A 20 -20.04 11.76 -5.70
C LEU A 20 -20.33 11.51 -7.19
N HIS A 21 -19.30 11.40 -8.02
CA HIS A 21 -19.46 11.00 -9.41
C HIS A 21 -20.05 9.59 -9.51
N MET A 22 -19.49 8.64 -8.75
CA MET A 22 -19.97 7.27 -8.72
C MET A 22 -21.37 7.14 -8.15
N ALA A 23 -21.70 7.85 -7.07
CA ALA A 23 -23.05 7.85 -6.48
C ALA A 23 -24.12 8.31 -7.48
N LYS A 24 -23.80 9.27 -8.37
CA LYS A 24 -24.71 9.68 -9.45
C LYS A 24 -24.85 8.61 -10.52
N LYS A 25 -23.76 7.91 -10.86
CA LYS A 25 -23.75 6.82 -11.86
C LYS A 25 -24.54 5.60 -11.36
N THR A 26 -24.44 5.28 -10.07
CA THR A 26 -25.09 4.12 -9.44
C THR A 26 -26.44 4.45 -8.80
N ALA A 27 -26.93 5.70 -8.92
CA ALA A 27 -28.16 6.18 -8.30
C ALA A 27 -29.41 5.28 -8.45
N PRO A 28 -29.60 4.50 -9.55
CA PRO A 28 -30.72 3.56 -9.65
C PRO A 28 -30.63 2.38 -8.67
N LYS A 29 -29.46 2.10 -8.08
CA LYS A 29 -29.20 0.97 -7.20
C LYS A 29 -29.05 1.45 -5.75
N PRO A 30 -29.62 0.74 -4.77
CA PRO A 30 -29.45 1.08 -3.34
C PRO A 30 -28.13 0.56 -2.74
N TYR A 31 -27.25 -0.05 -3.55
CA TYR A 31 -25.99 -0.65 -3.12
C TYR A 31 -24.90 -0.44 -4.16
N LEU A 32 -23.64 -0.58 -3.72
CA LEU A 32 -22.46 -0.63 -4.59
C LEU A 32 -22.07 -2.09 -4.86
N SER A 33 -21.82 -2.44 -6.12
CA SER A 33 -21.25 -3.74 -6.48
C SER A 33 -19.72 -3.70 -6.48
N LEU A 34 -19.08 -4.86 -6.62
CA LEU A 34 -17.62 -4.94 -6.73
C LEU A 34 -17.12 -4.24 -8.01
N GLU A 35 -17.91 -4.30 -9.07
CA GLU A 35 -17.62 -3.60 -10.33
C GLU A 35 -17.66 -2.08 -10.14
N ASP A 36 -18.62 -1.56 -9.37
CA ASP A 36 -18.69 -0.14 -9.04
C ASP A 36 -17.46 0.31 -8.22
N LEU A 37 -16.95 -0.55 -7.32
CA LEU A 37 -15.72 -0.28 -6.56
C LEU A 37 -14.47 -0.32 -7.44
N ALA A 38 -14.44 -1.19 -8.45
CA ALA A 38 -13.33 -1.25 -9.41
C ALA A 38 -13.21 0.03 -10.25
N GLU A 39 -14.31 0.78 -10.41
CA GLU A 39 -14.37 2.07 -11.08
C GLU A 39 -14.01 3.27 -10.18
N MET A 40 -13.50 3.03 -8.96
CA MET A 40 -12.97 4.07 -8.06
C MET A 40 -11.43 4.00 -7.96
N PRO A 41 -10.69 4.32 -9.04
CA PRO A 41 -9.24 4.18 -9.07
C PRO A 41 -8.53 5.07 -8.04
N TYR A 42 -9.03 6.27 -7.75
CA TYR A 42 -8.41 7.15 -6.77
C TYR A 42 -8.60 6.61 -5.34
N ALA A 43 -9.79 6.12 -4.98
CA ALA A 43 -10.04 5.44 -3.72
C ALA A 43 -9.08 4.26 -3.51
N SER A 44 -8.83 3.46 -4.55
CA SER A 44 -7.85 2.37 -4.50
C SER A 44 -6.44 2.86 -4.16
N LYS A 45 -6.01 3.98 -4.75
CA LYS A 45 -4.70 4.61 -4.47
C LYS A 45 -4.60 5.12 -3.04
N VAL A 46 -5.66 5.77 -2.54
CA VAL A 46 -5.75 6.24 -1.15
C VAL A 46 -5.61 5.08 -0.16
N VAL A 47 -6.28 3.95 -0.42
CA VAL A 47 -6.18 2.75 0.42
C VAL A 47 -4.77 2.19 0.41
N LYS A 48 -4.14 2.07 -0.77
CA LYS A 48 -2.76 1.57 -0.91
C LYS A 48 -1.77 2.45 -0.13
N GLU A 49 -1.88 3.78 -0.27
CA GLU A 49 -1.00 4.71 0.42
C GLU A 49 -1.21 4.68 1.95
N ALA A 50 -2.46 4.60 2.39
CA ALA A 50 -2.79 4.50 3.80
C ALA A 50 -2.22 3.22 4.43
N LEU A 51 -2.27 2.10 3.70
CA LEU A 51 -1.69 0.83 4.16
C LEU A 51 -0.16 0.88 4.19
N ARG A 52 0.48 1.49 3.18
CA ARG A 52 1.94 1.70 3.16
C ARG A 52 2.40 2.50 4.38
N MET A 53 1.81 3.68 4.60
CA MET A 53 2.23 4.58 5.67
C MET A 53 1.85 4.08 7.07
N ALA A 54 0.70 3.44 7.22
CA ALA A 54 0.32 2.84 8.51
C ALA A 54 1.23 1.64 8.86
N SER A 55 1.71 0.90 7.85
CA SER A 55 2.55 -0.29 8.03
C SER A 55 2.00 -1.20 9.14
N VAL A 56 0.72 -1.57 9.03
CA VAL A 56 -0.06 -2.30 10.04
C VAL A 56 0.65 -3.58 10.49
N VAL A 57 1.29 -4.28 9.54
CA VAL A 57 2.22 -5.37 9.82
C VAL A 57 3.65 -4.88 9.57
N PRO A 58 4.42 -4.51 10.60
CA PRO A 58 5.71 -3.86 10.42
C PRO A 58 6.84 -4.82 10.03
N TRP A 59 6.70 -6.13 10.29
CA TRP A 59 7.67 -7.14 9.90
C TRP A 59 7.04 -8.50 9.58
N PHE A 60 7.73 -9.28 8.74
CA PHE A 60 7.35 -10.64 8.39
C PHE A 60 8.43 -11.64 8.83
N PRO A 61 8.13 -12.55 9.78
CA PRO A 61 9.07 -13.58 10.18
C PRO A 61 9.21 -14.67 9.10
N ARG A 62 10.43 -15.18 8.95
CA ARG A 62 10.81 -16.31 8.10
C ARG A 62 11.80 -17.19 8.83
N GLN A 63 11.82 -18.48 8.49
CA GLN A 63 12.84 -19.40 8.96
C GLN A 63 13.68 -19.90 7.78
N ALA A 64 15.00 -19.87 7.93
CA ALA A 64 15.91 -20.41 6.93
C ALA A 64 15.78 -21.94 6.89
N LEU A 65 15.30 -22.50 5.78
CA LEU A 65 15.12 -23.94 5.60
C LEU A 65 16.45 -24.67 5.32
N GLN A 66 17.43 -23.93 4.80
CA GLN A 66 18.77 -24.38 4.47
C GLN A 66 19.78 -23.26 4.69
N ASP A 67 21.07 -23.61 4.74
CA ASP A 67 22.13 -22.63 4.72
C ASP A 67 22.08 -21.83 3.40
N CYS A 68 22.10 -20.51 3.49
CA CYS A 68 22.02 -19.61 2.34
C CYS A 68 22.88 -18.35 2.56
N GLU A 69 23.07 -17.59 1.49
CA GLU A 69 23.81 -16.34 1.52
C GLU A 69 22.96 -15.24 0.88
N ILE A 70 22.82 -14.10 1.56
CA ILE A 70 22.08 -12.93 1.07
C ILE A 70 23.01 -11.72 1.19
N GLU A 71 23.33 -11.04 0.09
CA GLU A 71 24.21 -9.85 0.10
C GLU A 71 25.54 -10.06 0.86
N GLY A 72 26.13 -11.26 0.75
CA GLY A 72 27.37 -11.63 1.47
C GLY A 72 27.18 -12.13 2.91
N PHE A 73 25.96 -12.07 3.45
CA PHE A 73 25.63 -12.57 4.78
C PHE A 73 25.26 -14.05 4.75
N LYS A 74 26.02 -14.88 5.47
CA LYS A 74 25.75 -16.32 5.63
C LYS A 74 24.68 -16.56 6.69
N ILE A 75 23.54 -17.10 6.26
CA ILE A 75 22.40 -17.44 7.11
C ILE A 75 22.34 -18.95 7.23
N LYS A 76 22.37 -19.47 8.46
CA LYS A 76 22.31 -20.92 8.70
C LYS A 76 20.88 -21.43 8.78
N ARG A 77 20.69 -22.70 8.43
CA ARG A 77 19.44 -23.43 8.63
C ARG A 77 18.94 -23.27 10.06
N GLY A 78 17.65 -23.00 10.19
CA GLY A 78 16.95 -22.83 11.46
C GLY A 78 16.97 -21.39 12.01
N TRP A 79 17.75 -20.48 11.42
CA TRP A 79 17.73 -19.07 11.82
C TRP A 79 16.39 -18.41 11.49
N ASN A 80 15.93 -17.56 12.40
CA ASN A 80 14.79 -16.69 12.17
C ASN A 80 15.26 -15.38 11.53
N VAL A 81 14.66 -15.03 10.41
CA VAL A 81 14.94 -13.81 9.65
C VAL A 81 13.66 -12.98 9.62
N ASN A 82 13.76 -11.72 10.01
CA ASN A 82 12.62 -10.79 9.97
C ASN A 82 12.80 -9.81 8.82
N ILE A 83 11.84 -9.78 7.91
CA ILE A 83 11.77 -8.78 6.84
C ILE A 83 11.10 -7.54 7.42
N ASN A 84 11.81 -6.42 7.47
CA ASN A 84 11.27 -5.16 8.01
C ASN A 84 10.47 -4.42 6.93
N ALA A 85 9.18 -4.73 6.84
CA ALA A 85 8.26 -4.16 5.86
C ALA A 85 8.15 -2.63 6.01
N LYS A 86 8.10 -2.13 7.25
CA LYS A 86 8.00 -0.69 7.51
C LYS A 86 9.20 0.09 6.96
N SER A 87 10.41 -0.47 7.07
CA SER A 87 11.62 0.18 6.54
C SER A 87 11.57 0.26 5.03
N ILE A 88 11.14 -0.81 4.34
CA ILE A 88 10.97 -0.82 2.88
C ILE A 88 9.91 0.21 2.45
N HIS A 89 8.76 0.23 3.16
CA HIS A 89 7.68 1.17 2.87
C HIS A 89 8.09 2.64 3.03
N LEU A 90 9.06 2.94 3.90
CA LEU A 90 9.52 4.30 4.18
C LEU A 90 10.90 4.61 3.57
N ASP A 91 11.41 3.73 2.72
CA ASP A 91 12.74 3.89 2.12
C ASP A 91 12.71 4.97 1.01
N PRO A 92 13.50 6.06 1.14
CA PRO A 92 13.58 7.09 0.11
C PRO A 92 14.20 6.61 -1.20
N MET A 93 14.94 5.49 -1.20
CA MET A 93 15.44 4.86 -2.42
C MET A 93 14.34 4.16 -3.21
N VAL A 94 13.23 3.82 -2.55
CA VAL A 94 12.07 3.12 -3.14
C VAL A 94 10.93 4.09 -3.45
N TYR A 95 10.69 5.04 -2.55
CA TYR A 95 9.59 6.01 -2.66
C TYR A 95 10.11 7.44 -2.53
N ASN A 96 9.83 8.27 -3.53
CA ASN A 96 10.04 9.72 -3.41
C ASN A 96 9.15 10.27 -2.29
N ASP A 97 9.74 11.08 -1.40
CA ASP A 97 9.07 11.65 -0.23
C ASP A 97 8.27 10.61 0.56
N PRO A 98 8.93 9.59 1.14
CA PRO A 98 8.26 8.41 1.68
C PRO A 98 7.36 8.72 2.90
N ASN A 99 7.65 9.82 3.59
CA ASN A 99 6.92 10.27 4.77
C ASN A 99 5.70 11.16 4.43
N GLN A 100 5.53 11.54 3.16
CA GLN A 100 4.38 12.32 2.72
C GLN A 100 3.26 11.39 2.23
N PHE A 101 2.03 11.67 2.66
CA PHE A 101 0.85 10.94 2.22
C PHE A 101 0.45 11.40 0.82
N ASN A 102 0.84 10.63 -0.20
CA ASN A 102 0.61 11.00 -1.58
C ASN A 102 0.03 9.84 -2.40
N PRO A 103 -1.30 9.77 -2.57
CA PRO A 103 -1.96 8.74 -3.39
C PRO A 103 -1.56 8.80 -4.88
N THR A 104 -1.17 9.97 -5.41
CA THR A 104 -0.82 10.13 -6.83
C THR A 104 0.48 9.41 -7.22
N ARG A 105 1.26 8.95 -6.24
CA ARG A 105 2.45 8.11 -6.50
C ARG A 105 2.14 6.80 -7.25
N TYR A 106 0.87 6.42 -7.28
CA TYR A 106 0.35 5.26 -7.99
C TYR A 106 -0.32 5.61 -9.33
N ASP A 107 -0.13 6.83 -9.86
CA ASP A 107 -0.72 7.29 -11.13
C ASP A 107 -0.01 6.71 -12.36
N VAL A 108 1.32 6.63 -12.30
CA VAL A 108 2.09 5.86 -13.28
C VAL A 108 2.06 4.43 -12.81
N GLY A 109 1.72 3.49 -13.70
CA GLY A 109 1.81 2.06 -13.46
C GLY A 109 3.25 1.63 -13.21
N LEU A 110 3.83 2.05 -12.09
CA LEU A 110 4.95 1.38 -11.46
C LEU A 110 4.45 -0.04 -11.26
N SER A 111 4.87 -0.87 -12.21
CA SER A 111 4.86 -2.32 -12.14
C SER A 111 5.58 -2.65 -10.84
N LEU A 112 4.81 -2.71 -9.75
CA LEU A 112 5.22 -3.01 -8.39
C LEU A 112 5.58 -4.49 -8.29
N HIS A 113 6.52 -4.96 -9.10
CA HIS A 113 7.18 -6.23 -8.83
C HIS A 113 8.14 -6.01 -7.66
N GLY A 114 7.60 -5.92 -6.42
CA GLY A 114 8.37 -6.13 -5.19
C GLY A 114 8.27 -5.10 -4.06
N ASN A 115 7.82 -3.86 -4.31
CA ASN A 115 8.11 -2.77 -3.35
C ASN A 115 7.00 -2.45 -2.33
N LEU A 116 5.76 -2.87 -2.59
CA LEU A 116 4.64 -2.69 -1.67
C LEU A 116 4.26 -4.05 -1.04
N ILE A 117 4.79 -4.33 0.15
CA ILE A 117 4.61 -5.61 0.83
C ILE A 117 3.53 -5.47 1.91
N LEU A 118 2.27 -5.39 1.49
CA LEU A 118 1.14 -5.23 2.42
C LEU A 118 0.71 -6.54 3.08
N PHE A 119 0.78 -7.65 2.34
CA PHE A 119 0.17 -8.92 2.73
C PHE A 119 1.15 -10.09 2.70
N SER A 120 2.45 -9.81 2.91
CA SER A 120 3.54 -10.77 2.73
C SER A 120 3.72 -11.20 1.26
N LEU A 121 4.94 -11.66 0.92
CA LEU A 121 5.21 -12.38 -0.32
C LEU A 121 5.11 -13.89 -0.01
N GLY A 122 4.37 -14.62 -0.85
CA GLY A 122 4.18 -16.07 -0.75
C GLY A 122 5.43 -16.85 -1.07
#